data_AF-A0A923WVZ1-F1
#
_entry.id   AF-A0A923WVZ1-F1
#
_cell.length_a   1.000
_cell.length_b   1.000
_cell.length_c   1.000
_cell.angle_alpha   90.00
_cell.angle_beta   90.00
_cell.angle_gamma   90.00
#
_symmetry.space_group_name_H-M   'P 1'
#
loop_
_entity.id
_entity.type
_entity.pdbx_description
1 polymer ?
#
loop_
_entity_poly.entity_id
_entity_poly.type
_entity_poly.pdbx_seq_one_letter_code
_entity_poly.pdbx_strand_id
1 'polypeptide(L)'
;MSLQEFQKPIRISNVPFINQQVGQCGPATLTMALNYLGNGISVDEVAQQVYTPGMKGSLQTDMVTAVRRQGLLAIPIDSLDSLLREVSKGNPVIVFENLALSWFPQWHYALVFGYDLSKETVTMHSGSEKNKEWDIRKFERSWKLGDYWGLVILPADQLSATASELVHANAAVGLEQVGKKEQALTAYKTMLSRWSTSL
;
A
#
# COMPACT_ATOMS: atom_id res chain seq x y z
N MET A 1 21.78 -2.98 -9.10
CA MET A 1 21.56 -1.72 -8.38
C MET A 1 22.46 -1.72 -7.16
N SER A 2 23.25 -0.66 -6.93
CA SER A 2 24.21 -0.60 -5.82
C SER A 2 23.54 -0.16 -4.52
N LEU A 3 24.10 -0.58 -3.38
CA LEU A 3 23.72 -0.18 -2.02
C LEU A 3 23.69 1.35 -1.77
N GLN A 4 24.15 2.16 -2.73
CA GLN A 4 24.18 3.62 -2.63
C GLN A 4 22.78 4.27 -2.77
N GLU A 5 21.81 3.63 -3.43
CA GLU A 5 20.47 4.22 -3.63
C GLU A 5 19.70 4.43 -2.31
N PHE A 6 20.05 3.70 -1.24
CA PHE A 6 19.37 3.78 0.06
C PHE A 6 20.09 4.62 1.13
N GLN A 7 21.20 5.30 0.78
CA GLN A 7 22.00 6.04 1.79
C GLN A 7 21.35 7.33 2.30
N LYS A 8 20.38 7.88 1.58
CA LYS A 8 19.68 9.10 2.00
C LYS A 8 18.35 8.75 2.67
N PRO A 9 17.99 9.40 3.78
CA PRO A 9 16.65 9.26 4.33
C PRO A 9 15.62 9.69 3.29
N ILE A 10 14.61 8.86 3.09
CA ILE A 10 13.50 9.13 2.19
C ILE A 10 12.28 9.48 3.01
N ARG A 11 11.57 10.52 2.58
CA ARG A 11 10.25 10.85 3.09
C ARG A 11 9.42 11.45 1.98
N ILE A 12 8.35 10.75 1.62
CA ILE A 12 7.36 11.23 0.66
C ILE A 12 6.65 12.43 1.29
N SER A 13 6.63 13.54 0.55
CA SER A 13 5.97 14.77 1.01
C SER A 13 4.47 14.70 0.75
N ASN A 14 3.68 15.46 1.51
CA ASN A 14 2.24 15.65 1.31
C ASN A 14 1.38 14.36 1.38
N VAL A 15 1.85 13.31 2.05
CA VAL A 15 0.99 12.17 2.40
C VAL A 15 -0.05 12.67 3.42
N PRO A 16 -1.36 12.59 3.11
CA PRO A 16 -2.39 13.10 3.99
C PRO A 16 -2.50 12.21 5.23
N PHE A 17 -2.83 12.83 6.36
CA PHE A 17 -3.10 12.11 7.61
C PHE A 17 -4.57 12.18 7.96
N ILE A 18 -5.15 11.02 8.28
CA ILE A 18 -6.50 10.90 8.79
C ILE A 18 -6.43 10.22 10.15
N ASN A 19 -6.96 10.89 11.17
CA ASN A 19 -7.00 10.33 12.52
C ASN A 19 -7.94 9.12 12.55
N GLN A 20 -7.39 7.93 12.79
CA GLN A 20 -8.12 6.68 12.70
C GLN A 20 -9.05 6.50 13.91
N GLN A 21 -10.34 6.33 13.67
CA GLN A 21 -11.26 5.85 14.71
C GLN A 21 -11.06 4.34 14.95
N VAL A 22 -11.44 3.85 16.13
CA VAL A 22 -11.32 2.42 16.48
C VAL A 22 -12.07 1.57 15.46
N GLY A 23 -11.41 0.54 14.91
CA GLY A 23 -11.98 -0.36 13.88
C GLY A 23 -11.95 0.19 12.44
N GLN A 24 -11.47 1.41 12.22
CA GLN A 24 -11.46 2.09 10.91
C GLN A 24 -10.05 2.22 10.31
N CYS A 25 -9.07 1.44 10.78
CA CYS A 25 -7.68 1.54 10.31
C CYS A 25 -7.51 1.20 8.82
N GLY A 26 -8.23 0.21 8.30
CA GLY A 26 -8.25 -0.15 6.88
C GLY A 26 -8.79 0.99 6.00
N PRO A 27 -10.05 1.43 6.19
CA PRO A 27 -10.62 2.55 5.46
C PRO A 27 -9.75 3.79 5.51
N ALA A 28 -9.27 4.19 6.70
CA ALA A 28 -8.46 5.38 6.84
C ALA A 28 -7.13 5.30 6.09
N THR A 29 -6.40 4.18 6.16
CA THR A 29 -5.13 4.01 5.43
C THR A 29 -5.32 3.99 3.93
N LEU A 30 -6.39 3.32 3.46
CA LEU A 30 -6.76 3.34 2.05
C LEU A 30 -7.14 4.74 1.58
N THR A 31 -7.96 5.47 2.33
CA THR A 31 -8.31 6.87 2.01
C THR A 31 -7.06 7.76 1.97
N MET A 32 -6.12 7.61 2.90
CA MET A 32 -4.86 8.37 2.88
C MET A 32 -4.06 8.09 1.60
N ALA A 33 -3.92 6.83 1.20
CA ALA A 33 -3.21 6.45 -0.01
C ALA A 33 -3.92 6.90 -1.30
N LEU A 34 -5.25 6.79 -1.37
CA LEU A 34 -6.05 7.29 -2.49
C LEU A 34 -5.97 8.82 -2.61
N ASN A 35 -6.01 9.54 -1.49
CA ASN A 35 -5.94 10.99 -1.50
C ASN A 35 -4.52 11.52 -1.78
N TYR A 36 -3.49 10.74 -1.45
CA TYR A 36 -2.13 11.02 -1.93
C TYR A 36 -2.06 11.03 -3.47
N LEU A 37 -2.84 10.17 -4.14
CA LEU A 37 -2.96 10.15 -5.61
C LEU A 37 -3.94 11.21 -6.16
N GLY A 38 -4.55 12.02 -5.30
CA GLY A 38 -5.46 13.10 -5.70
C GLY A 38 -6.92 12.69 -5.90
N ASN A 39 -7.33 11.48 -5.51
CA ASN A 39 -8.71 10.99 -5.72
C ASN A 39 -9.79 11.75 -4.93
N GLY A 40 -9.43 12.43 -3.84
CA GLY A 40 -10.37 13.27 -3.07
C GLY A 40 -11.55 12.52 -2.42
N ILE A 41 -11.37 11.25 -2.08
CA ILE A 41 -12.41 10.39 -1.50
C ILE A 41 -12.47 10.52 0.03
N SER A 42 -13.66 10.42 0.62
CA SER A 42 -13.83 10.43 2.08
C SER A 42 -13.60 9.05 2.71
N VAL A 43 -13.37 9.01 4.03
CA VAL A 43 -13.28 7.73 4.77
C VAL A 43 -14.59 6.99 4.74
N ASP A 44 -15.72 7.68 4.86
CA ASP A 44 -17.05 7.05 4.89
C ASP A 44 -17.36 6.35 3.57
N GLU A 45 -16.99 6.96 2.43
CA GLU A 45 -17.12 6.34 1.11
C GLU A 45 -16.24 5.10 0.95
N VAL A 46 -15.02 5.12 1.50
CA VAL A 46 -14.13 3.94 1.48
C VAL A 46 -14.64 2.87 2.43
N ALA A 47 -15.11 3.24 3.63
CA ALA A 47 -15.64 2.31 4.62
C ALA A 47 -16.83 1.52 4.06
N GLN A 48 -17.73 2.15 3.30
CA GLN A 48 -18.82 1.43 2.60
C GLN A 48 -18.32 0.37 1.61
N GLN A 49 -17.08 0.47 1.12
CA GLN A 49 -16.50 -0.47 0.17
C GLN A 49 -15.69 -1.59 0.84
N VAL A 50 -15.14 -1.35 2.04
CA VAL A 50 -14.20 -2.29 2.71
C VAL A 50 -14.62 -2.73 4.11
N TYR A 51 -15.77 -2.28 4.61
CA TYR A 51 -16.29 -2.70 5.90
C TYR A 51 -17.13 -3.97 5.77
N THR A 52 -16.69 -5.05 6.40
CA THR A 52 -17.42 -6.32 6.46
C THR A 52 -18.20 -6.42 7.80
N PRO A 53 -19.54 -6.43 7.81
CA PRO A 53 -20.32 -6.61 9.03
C PRO A 53 -19.94 -7.91 9.77
N GLY A 54 -19.63 -7.82 11.06
CA GLY A 54 -19.23 -8.97 11.89
C GLY A 54 -17.72 -9.18 12.02
N MET A 55 -16.92 -8.56 11.13
CA MET A 55 -15.46 -8.47 11.29
C MET A 55 -15.12 -7.13 11.92
N LYS A 56 -14.34 -7.10 13.01
CA LYS A 56 -13.91 -5.85 13.67
C LYS A 56 -12.80 -5.11 12.89
N GLY A 57 -12.82 -5.16 11.56
CA GLY A 57 -11.81 -4.60 10.66
C GLY A 57 -12.06 -4.92 9.18
N SER A 58 -11.13 -4.51 8.31
CA SER A 58 -11.21 -4.73 6.85
C SER A 58 -10.35 -5.89 6.38
N LEU A 59 -10.91 -6.71 5.49
CA LEU A 59 -10.18 -7.79 4.83
C LEU A 59 -9.25 -7.25 3.74
N GLN A 60 -8.11 -7.90 3.56
CA GLN A 60 -7.13 -7.55 2.53
C GLN A 60 -7.72 -7.61 1.12
N THR A 61 -8.59 -8.59 0.87
CA THR A 61 -9.33 -8.74 -0.40
C THR A 61 -10.24 -7.55 -0.68
N ASP A 62 -10.85 -7.01 0.37
CA ASP A 62 -11.75 -5.86 0.25
C ASP A 62 -10.96 -4.59 -0.04
N MET A 63 -9.80 -4.42 0.62
CA MET A 63 -8.84 -3.34 0.33
C MET A 63 -8.42 -3.35 -1.15
N VAL A 64 -8.01 -4.51 -1.66
CA VAL A 64 -7.64 -4.70 -3.08
C VAL A 64 -8.80 -4.39 -4.02
N THR A 65 -10.01 -4.85 -3.68
CA THR A 65 -11.21 -4.65 -4.50
C THR A 65 -11.62 -3.18 -4.55
N ALA A 66 -11.55 -2.47 -3.42
CA ALA A 66 -11.84 -1.05 -3.35
C ALA A 66 -10.89 -0.23 -4.22
N VAL A 67 -9.58 -0.53 -4.19
CA VAL A 67 -8.59 0.09 -5.10
C VAL A 67 -8.99 -0.09 -6.56
N ARG A 68 -9.33 -1.32 -6.97
CA ARG A 68 -9.74 -1.63 -8.35
C ARG A 68 -11.00 -0.87 -8.75
N ARG A 69 -11.98 -0.70 -7.85
CA ARG A 69 -13.21 0.08 -8.11
C ARG A 69 -12.91 1.56 -8.39
N GLN A 70 -11.79 2.08 -7.88
CA GLN A 70 -11.30 3.43 -8.21
C GLN A 70 -10.56 3.49 -9.56
N GLY A 71 -10.44 2.39 -10.30
CA GLY A 71 -9.71 2.33 -11.57
C GLY A 71 -8.19 2.34 -11.39
N LEU A 72 -7.69 2.01 -10.20
CA LEU A 72 -6.28 2.00 -9.85
C LEU A 72 -5.76 0.57 -9.75
N LEU A 73 -4.46 0.41 -10.02
CA LEU A 73 -3.75 -0.85 -9.83
C LEU A 73 -3.50 -1.08 -8.35
N ALA A 74 -3.86 -2.29 -7.89
CA ALA A 74 -3.57 -2.78 -6.56
C ALA A 74 -2.38 -3.76 -6.66
N ILE A 75 -1.18 -3.30 -6.30
CA ILE A 75 0.08 -4.06 -6.45
C ILE A 75 0.50 -4.62 -5.10
N PRO A 76 0.44 -5.95 -4.90
CA PRO A 76 0.90 -6.55 -3.65
C PRO A 76 2.42 -6.47 -3.53
N ILE A 77 2.90 -6.30 -2.30
CA ILE A 77 4.30 -6.48 -1.93
C ILE A 77 4.40 -7.30 -0.64
N ASP A 78 5.54 -7.94 -0.43
CA ASP A 78 5.71 -9.00 0.59
C ASP A 78 7.09 -8.98 1.28
N SER A 79 7.86 -7.91 1.13
CA SER A 79 9.18 -7.81 1.75
C SER A 79 9.57 -6.38 2.09
N LEU A 80 10.47 -6.26 3.07
CA LEU A 80 11.05 -4.97 3.46
C LEU A 80 11.83 -4.33 2.31
N ASP A 81 12.58 -5.11 1.53
CA ASP A 81 13.27 -4.59 0.34
C ASP A 81 12.28 -3.97 -0.66
N SER A 82 11.21 -4.70 -1.00
CA SER A 82 10.17 -4.17 -1.88
C SER A 82 9.56 -2.88 -1.34
N LEU A 83 9.24 -2.84 -0.05
CA LEU A 83 8.69 -1.65 0.60
C LEU A 83 9.63 -0.45 0.49
N LEU A 84 10.90 -0.60 0.84
CA LEU A 84 11.87 0.50 0.81
C LEU A 84 12.09 1.02 -0.62
N ARG A 85 12.12 0.12 -1.61
CA ARG A 85 12.26 0.47 -3.02
C ARG A 85 11.04 1.23 -3.54
N GLU A 86 9.83 0.80 -3.21
CA GLU A 86 8.60 1.51 -3.58
C GLU A 86 8.54 2.91 -2.95
N VAL A 87 8.81 3.00 -1.65
CA VAL A 87 8.87 4.30 -0.95
C VAL A 87 9.93 5.22 -1.55
N SER A 88 11.10 4.68 -1.95
CA SER A 88 12.15 5.45 -2.63
C SER A 88 11.73 6.02 -3.99
N LYS A 89 10.73 5.41 -4.64
CA LYS A 89 10.15 5.87 -5.91
C LYS A 89 8.90 6.73 -5.73
N GLY A 90 8.58 7.12 -4.50
CA GLY A 90 7.46 8.01 -4.21
C GLY A 90 6.12 7.30 -4.03
N ASN A 91 6.14 5.98 -3.79
CA ASN A 91 4.93 5.18 -3.61
C ASN A 91 4.75 4.84 -2.12
N PRO A 92 3.78 5.45 -1.42
CA PRO A 92 3.41 5.03 -0.07
C PRO A 92 2.88 3.59 -0.09
N VAL A 93 3.16 2.86 0.98
CA VAL A 93 2.84 1.44 1.10
C VAL A 93 1.88 1.24 2.26
N ILE A 94 0.70 0.68 1.99
CA ILE A 94 -0.20 0.19 3.04
C ILE A 94 0.36 -1.14 3.52
N VAL A 95 0.46 -1.33 4.84
CA VAL A 95 0.97 -2.56 5.47
C VAL A 95 -0.03 -3.07 6.49
N PHE A 96 -0.10 -4.38 6.65
CA PHE A 96 -0.94 -5.04 7.65
C PHE A 96 -0.08 -5.69 8.74
N GLU A 97 -0.15 -5.13 9.94
CA GLU A 97 0.68 -5.50 11.07
C GLU A 97 -0.13 -6.20 12.17
N ASN A 98 0.56 -6.98 12.99
CA ASN A 98 0.07 -7.36 14.30
C ASN A 98 0.91 -6.64 15.37
N LEU A 99 0.29 -5.66 16.04
CA LEU A 99 0.96 -4.82 17.03
C LEU A 99 1.03 -5.46 18.43
N ALA A 100 0.42 -6.63 18.62
CA ALA A 100 0.40 -7.35 19.88
C ALA A 100 1.22 -8.65 19.83
N LEU A 101 1.23 -9.37 20.95
CA LEU A 101 1.85 -10.69 21.04
C LEU A 101 0.96 -11.75 20.36
N SER A 102 1.56 -12.85 19.90
CA SER A 102 0.91 -13.91 19.11
C SER A 102 -0.32 -14.57 19.74
N TRP A 103 -0.57 -14.38 21.04
CA TRP A 103 -1.67 -14.97 21.80
C TRP A 103 -2.88 -14.02 22.00
N PHE A 104 -2.75 -12.73 21.67
CA PHE A 104 -3.87 -11.78 21.63
C PHE A 104 -3.60 -10.72 20.54
N PRO A 105 -3.94 -11.00 19.27
CA PRO A 105 -3.51 -10.17 18.15
C PRO A 105 -4.21 -8.82 18.14
N GLN A 106 -3.46 -7.75 17.82
CA GLN A 106 -3.97 -6.43 17.52
C GLN A 106 -3.64 -6.11 16.07
N TRP A 107 -4.52 -6.59 15.17
CA TRP A 107 -4.42 -6.37 13.74
C TRP A 107 -4.58 -4.89 13.40
N HIS A 108 -3.68 -4.37 12.57
CA HIS A 108 -3.60 -2.94 12.30
C HIS A 108 -3.12 -2.66 10.88
N TYR A 109 -3.75 -1.70 10.21
CA TYR A 109 -3.21 -1.13 8.98
C TYR A 109 -2.46 0.16 9.27
N ALA A 110 -1.29 0.30 8.67
CA ALA A 110 -0.50 1.54 8.66
C ALA A 110 -0.15 1.94 7.22
N LEU A 111 0.20 3.21 7.02
CA LEU A 111 0.70 3.73 5.74
C LEU A 111 2.15 4.16 5.91
N VAL A 112 3.08 3.42 5.33
CA VAL A 112 4.51 3.73 5.35
C VAL A 112 4.86 4.63 4.18
N PHE A 113 5.59 5.71 4.44
CA PHE A 113 5.93 6.71 3.42
C PHE A 113 7.32 7.32 3.61
N GLY A 114 8.15 6.73 4.46
CA GLY A 114 9.53 7.14 4.62
C GLY A 114 10.37 6.12 5.37
N TYR A 115 11.68 6.28 5.29
CA TYR A 115 12.67 5.51 6.05
C TYR A 115 13.96 6.31 6.22
N ASP A 116 14.72 5.98 7.26
CA ASP A 116 16.08 6.45 7.50
C ASP A 116 16.93 5.25 7.91
N LEU A 117 17.72 4.71 6.97
CA LEU A 117 18.56 3.53 7.26
C LEU A 117 19.73 3.85 8.19
N SER A 118 20.15 5.12 8.29
CA SER A 118 21.20 5.52 9.24
C SER A 118 20.70 5.46 10.69
N LYS A 119 19.40 5.70 10.89
CA LYS A 119 18.71 5.59 12.19
C LYS A 119 17.98 4.27 12.37
N GLU A 120 18.01 3.40 11.36
CA GLU A 120 17.26 2.14 11.31
C GLU A 120 15.76 2.36 11.58
N THR A 121 15.14 3.38 10.98
CA THR A 121 13.71 3.71 11.20
C THR A 121 12.88 3.74 9.92
N VAL A 122 11.58 3.47 10.07
CA VAL A 122 10.53 3.75 9.08
C VAL A 122 9.63 4.88 9.59
N THR A 123 9.06 5.67 8.67
CA THR A 123 8.08 6.72 8.97
C THR A 123 6.72 6.33 8.42
N MET A 124 5.67 6.37 9.27
CA MET A 124 4.33 5.93 8.91
C MET A 124 3.20 6.75 9.54
N HIS A 125 1.99 6.55 9.04
CA HIS A 125 0.75 6.91 9.72
C HIS A 125 0.12 5.63 10.29
N SER A 126 -0.06 5.59 11.61
CA SER A 126 -0.54 4.40 12.33
C SER A 126 -1.48 4.82 13.45
N GLY A 127 -2.74 4.39 13.40
CA GLY A 127 -3.74 4.78 14.39
C GLY A 127 -3.93 6.29 14.46
N SER A 128 -3.86 6.84 15.66
CA SER A 128 -3.86 8.28 15.94
C SER A 128 -2.48 8.93 15.80
N GLU A 129 -1.44 8.16 15.51
CA GLU A 129 -0.05 8.64 15.43
C GLU A 129 0.28 9.10 14.00
N LYS A 130 0.33 10.41 13.80
CA LYS A 130 0.84 11.04 12.58
C LYS A 130 2.37 11.02 12.57
N ASN A 131 2.97 10.73 11.42
CA ASN A 131 4.42 10.72 11.20
C ASN A 131 5.20 9.88 12.22
N LYS A 132 4.65 8.74 12.65
CA LYS A 132 5.31 7.85 13.59
C LYS A 132 6.63 7.35 13.01
N GLU A 133 7.73 7.64 13.70
CA GLU A 133 9.02 7.01 13.44
C GLU A 133 9.14 5.76 14.31
N TRP A 134 9.48 4.62 13.71
CA TRP A 134 9.59 3.36 14.43
C TRP A 134 10.82 2.56 13.98
N ASP A 135 11.47 1.88 14.92
CA ASP A 135 12.60 0.99 14.64
C ASP A 135 12.20 -0.06 13.59
N ILE A 136 12.99 -0.15 12.52
CA ILE A 136 12.70 -0.94 11.33
C ILE A 136 12.60 -2.44 11.65
N ARG A 137 13.37 -2.94 12.61
CA ARG A 137 13.34 -4.36 13.01
C ARG A 137 12.08 -4.68 13.81
N LYS A 138 11.63 -3.76 14.67
CA LYS A 138 10.37 -3.91 15.40
C LYS A 138 9.19 -3.89 14.44
N PHE A 139 9.19 -2.95 13.50
CA PHE A 139 8.22 -2.87 12.41
C PHE A 139 8.21 -4.16 11.56
N GLU A 140 9.36 -4.63 11.09
CA GLU A 140 9.42 -5.82 10.25
C GLU A 140 8.91 -7.06 11.01
N ARG A 141 9.17 -7.13 12.32
CA ARG A 141 8.63 -8.20 13.17
C ARG A 141 7.09 -8.14 13.31
N SER A 142 6.49 -6.97 13.49
CA SER A 142 5.02 -6.83 13.54
C SER A 142 4.38 -7.10 12.19
N TRP A 143 5.04 -6.70 11.10
CA TRP A 143 4.57 -6.93 9.73
C TRP A 143 4.67 -8.39 9.32
N LYS A 144 5.73 -9.09 9.73
CA LYS A 144 5.88 -10.55 9.52
C LYS A 144 4.71 -11.36 10.11
N LEU A 145 4.15 -10.91 11.24
CA LEU A 145 2.99 -11.57 11.85
C LEU A 145 1.69 -11.38 11.05
N GLY A 146 1.66 -10.40 10.13
CA GLY A 146 0.61 -10.24 9.11
C GLY A 146 1.03 -10.77 7.75
N ASP A 147 1.92 -11.78 7.72
CA ASP A 147 2.43 -12.45 6.52
C ASP A 147 3.08 -11.50 5.50
N TYR A 148 3.66 -10.39 5.99
CA TYR A 148 4.21 -9.32 5.16
C TYR A 148 3.22 -8.72 4.16
N TRP A 149 1.91 -8.81 4.42
CA TRP A 149 0.94 -8.26 3.49
C TRP A 149 1.13 -6.75 3.35
N GLY A 150 1.45 -6.31 2.14
CA GLY A 150 1.55 -4.90 1.79
C GLY A 150 0.91 -4.61 0.44
N LEU A 151 0.52 -3.35 0.25
CA LEU A 151 -0.17 -2.90 -0.96
C LEU A 151 0.33 -1.53 -1.40
N VAL A 152 0.76 -1.46 -2.66
CA VAL A 152 1.02 -0.21 -3.38
C VAL A 152 -0.17 0.05 -4.30
N ILE A 153 -0.60 1.32 -4.35
CA ILE A 153 -1.68 1.76 -5.23
C ILE A 153 -1.07 2.63 -6.30
N LEU A 154 -1.33 2.30 -7.57
CA LEU A 154 -0.78 3.04 -8.71
C LEU A 154 -1.87 3.43 -9.72
N PRO A 155 -1.75 4.61 -10.35
CA PRO A 155 -2.42 4.90 -11.61
C PRO A 155 -2.10 3.83 -12.66
N ALA A 156 -3.03 3.59 -13.58
CA ALA A 156 -2.88 2.56 -14.62
C ALA A 156 -1.77 2.86 -15.63
N ASP A 157 -1.30 4.11 -15.70
CA ASP A 157 -0.19 4.56 -16.55
C ASP A 157 1.18 4.50 -15.85
N GLN A 158 1.26 3.85 -14.69
CA GLN A 158 2.49 3.71 -13.92
C GLN A 158 2.86 2.24 -13.67
N LEU A 159 4.17 2.01 -13.51
CA LEU A 159 4.73 0.72 -13.13
C LEU A 159 5.30 0.78 -11.72
N SER A 160 5.06 -0.28 -10.94
CA SER A 160 5.72 -0.48 -9.65
C SER A 160 7.23 -0.59 -9.85
N ALA A 161 7.97 -0.16 -8.84
CA ALA A 161 9.42 -0.26 -8.81
C ALA A 161 9.91 -1.70 -8.63
N THR A 162 9.09 -2.58 -8.07
CA THR A 162 9.50 -3.91 -7.58
C THR A 162 8.72 -5.07 -8.18
N ALA A 163 7.47 -4.85 -8.60
CA ALA A 163 6.60 -5.90 -9.09
C ALA A 163 7.08 -6.50 -10.42
N SER A 164 6.86 -7.81 -10.56
CA SER A 164 7.11 -8.53 -11.81
C SER A 164 6.04 -8.23 -12.87
N GLU A 165 6.33 -8.64 -14.11
CA GLU A 165 5.39 -8.60 -15.21
C GLU A 165 4.07 -9.30 -14.86
N LEU A 166 4.15 -10.51 -14.28
CA LEU A 166 2.98 -11.30 -13.91
C LEU A 166 2.12 -10.59 -12.86
N VAL A 167 2.73 -9.91 -11.88
CA VAL A 167 1.99 -9.14 -10.86
C VAL A 167 1.24 -7.98 -11.52
N HIS A 168 1.89 -7.27 -12.45
CA HIS A 168 1.24 -6.21 -13.22
C HIS A 168 0.11 -6.73 -14.12
N ALA A 169 0.32 -7.85 -14.81
CA ALA A 169 -0.70 -8.50 -15.62
C ALA A 169 -1.94 -8.85 -14.78
N ASN A 170 -1.73 -9.47 -13.61
CA ASN A 170 -2.81 -9.81 -12.68
C ASN A 170 -3.54 -8.56 -12.15
N ALA A 171 -2.83 -7.46 -11.90
CA ALA A 171 -3.45 -6.20 -11.50
C ALA A 171 -4.31 -5.60 -12.61
N ALA A 172 -3.85 -5.67 -13.87
CA ALA A 172 -4.62 -5.23 -15.04
C ALA A 172 -5.87 -6.10 -15.28
N VAL A 173 -5.75 -7.43 -15.19
CA VAL A 173 -6.90 -8.36 -15.21
C VAL A 173 -7.90 -8.02 -14.10
N GLY A 174 -7.41 -7.66 -12.91
CA GLY A 174 -8.23 -7.21 -11.80
C GLY A 174 -9.09 -5.97 -12.14
N LEU A 175 -8.58 -5.05 -12.97
CA LEU A 175 -9.35 -3.91 -13.48
C LEU A 175 -10.44 -4.35 -14.48
N GLU A 176 -10.15 -5.30 -15.36
CA GLU A 176 -11.14 -5.86 -16.30
C GLU A 176 -12.32 -6.52 -15.56
N GLN A 177 -12.01 -7.30 -14.52
CA GLN A 177 -13.00 -8.01 -13.70
C GLN A 177 -14.00 -7.06 -13.02
N VAL A 178 -13.59 -5.83 -12.70
CA VAL A 178 -14.47 -4.80 -12.12
C VAL A 178 -15.01 -3.81 -13.17
N GLY A 179 -14.84 -4.12 -14.46
CA GLY A 179 -15.39 -3.34 -15.57
C GLY A 179 -14.59 -2.09 -15.96
N LYS A 180 -13.39 -1.87 -15.41
CA LYS A 180 -12.51 -0.73 -15.68
C LYS A 180 -11.65 -0.96 -16.94
N LYS A 181 -12.32 -1.20 -18.07
CA LYS A 181 -11.67 -1.64 -19.33
C LYS A 181 -10.66 -0.64 -19.88
N GLU A 182 -10.95 0.66 -19.79
CA GLU A 182 -10.02 1.70 -20.26
C GLU A 182 -8.73 1.72 -19.43
N GLN A 183 -8.86 1.66 -18.10
CA GLN A 183 -7.72 1.60 -17.20
C GLN A 183 -6.93 0.29 -17.38
N ALA A 184 -7.61 -0.85 -17.58
CA ALA A 184 -6.95 -2.11 -17.89
C ALA A 184 -6.14 -2.01 -19.20
N LEU A 185 -6.71 -1.43 -20.26
CA LEU A 185 -6.00 -1.21 -21.52
C LEU A 185 -4.78 -0.31 -21.33
N THR A 186 -4.90 0.77 -20.55
CA THR A 186 -3.78 1.64 -20.20
C THR A 186 -2.70 0.87 -19.44
N ALA A 187 -3.08 0.02 -18.47
CA ALA A 187 -2.14 -0.81 -17.73
C ALA A 187 -1.37 -1.77 -18.63
N TYR A 188 -2.06 -2.47 -19.54
CA TYR A 188 -1.41 -3.35 -20.51
C TYR A 188 -0.42 -2.59 -21.40
N LYS A 189 -0.83 -1.45 -21.96
CA LYS A 189 0.08 -0.60 -22.78
C LYS A 189 1.30 -0.12 -21.98
N THR A 190 1.09 0.24 -20.73
CA THR A 190 2.16 0.71 -19.84
C THR A 190 3.16 -0.41 -19.55
N MET A 191 2.70 -1.64 -19.35
CA MET A 191 3.58 -2.81 -19.17
C MET A 191 4.54 -3.00 -20.35
N LEU A 192 4.09 -2.78 -21.59
CA LEU A 192 4.92 -2.92 -22.79
C LEU A 192 6.11 -1.95 -22.83
N SER A 193 6.06 -0.86 -22.07
CA SER A 193 7.21 0.07 -21.96
C SER A 193 8.41 -0.56 -21.24
N ARG A 194 8.18 -1.58 -20.40
CA ARG A 194 9.23 -2.30 -19.66
C ARG A 194 9.41 -3.73 -20.15
N TRP A 195 8.31 -4.41 -20.48
CA TRP A 195 8.30 -5.79 -20.95
C TRP A 195 7.78 -5.83 -22.39
N SER A 196 8.64 -5.46 -23.34
CA SER A 196 8.26 -5.20 -24.73
C SER A 196 7.88 -6.44 -25.54
N THR A 197 8.17 -7.64 -25.03
CA THR A 197 7.85 -8.92 -25.68
C THR A 197 6.59 -9.56 -25.10
N SER A 198 5.95 -8.91 -24.13
CA SER A 198 4.69 -9.34 -23.55
C SER A 198 3.58 -8.99 -24.52
N LEU A 199 2.93 -9.98 -25.14
CA LEU A 199 1.59 -9.99 -25.76
C LEU A 199 1.45 -11.24 -26.64
#